data_AF-A0A1A8F109-F1
#
_entry.id   AF-A0A1A8F109-F1
#
_cell.length_a   1.000
_cell.length_b   1.000
_cell.length_c   1.000
_cell.angle_alpha   90.00
_cell.angle_beta   90.00
_cell.angle_gamma   90.00
#
_symmetry.space_group_name_H-M   'P 1'
#
loop_
_entity.id
_entity.type
_entity.pdbx_description
1 polymer ?
#
loop_
_entity_poly.entity_id
_entity_poly.type
_entity_poly.pdbx_seq_one_letter_code
_entity_poly.pdbx_strand_id
1 'polypeptide(L)'
;HPNFIWHIDGNHELIRWKFVVHGAIDGYSRMLMFLHCSNNNCAETVKDLFTVAVGHFGRPLHIRTDHGGDNVRIWEDMQSTRGESS
;
A
#
# COMPACT_ATOMS: atom_id res chain seq x y z
N HIS A 1 1.82 -15.34 9.91
CA HIS A 1 2.92 -14.70 10.66
C HIS A 1 3.00 -13.22 10.23
N PRO A 2 3.68 -12.33 10.97
CA PRO A 2 3.85 -10.94 10.56
C PRO A 2 4.48 -10.83 9.16
N ASN A 3 4.12 -9.82 8.39
CA ASN A 3 4.56 -9.59 7.01
C ASN A 3 4.22 -10.73 6.03
N PHE A 4 3.25 -11.59 6.37
CA PHE A 4 2.75 -12.56 5.41
C PHE A 4 1.93 -11.88 4.31
N ILE A 5 1.00 -11.00 4.68
CA ILE A 5 0.22 -10.24 3.71
C ILE A 5 -0.06 -8.84 4.26
N TRP A 6 0.15 -7.82 3.44
CA TRP A 6 -0.32 -6.47 3.74
C TRP A 6 -1.57 -6.16 2.92
N HIS A 7 -2.60 -5.64 3.58
CA HIS A 7 -3.78 -5.10 2.90
C HIS A 7 -3.58 -3.60 2.70
N ILE A 8 -3.72 -3.11 1.48
CA ILE A 8 -3.48 -1.71 1.10
C ILE A 8 -4.74 -1.19 0.41
N ASP A 9 -5.19 0.01 0.81
CA ASP A 9 -6.42 0.63 0.30
C ASP A 9 -6.33 2.16 0.31
N GLY A 10 -7.12 2.78 -0.59
CA GLY A 10 -7.28 4.22 -0.73
C GLY A 10 -8.72 4.65 -0.45
N ASN A 11 -8.94 5.43 0.61
CA ASN A 11 -10.27 5.98 0.92
C ASN A 11 -10.50 7.31 0.20
N HIS A 12 -11.58 7.37 -0.59
CA HIS A 12 -11.97 8.50 -1.44
C HIS A 12 -13.21 9.27 -0.94
N GLU A 13 -13.73 8.99 0.26
CA GLU A 13 -14.95 9.63 0.78
C GLU A 13 -14.82 11.17 0.88
N LEU A 14 -13.58 11.65 1.03
CA LEU A 14 -13.26 13.07 1.14
C LEU A 14 -12.66 13.67 -0.15
N ILE A 15 -12.77 12.98 -1.29
CA ILE A 15 -12.14 13.40 -2.55
C ILE A 15 -12.68 14.76 -3.06
N ARG A 16 -13.92 15.12 -2.69
CA ARG A 16 -14.52 16.44 -2.99
C ARG A 16 -13.68 17.61 -2.44
N TRP A 17 -12.97 17.39 -1.33
CA TRP A 17 -12.08 18.37 -0.72
C TRP A 17 -10.61 18.13 -1.07
N LYS A 18 -10.34 17.25 -2.05
CA LYS A 18 -8.99 16.80 -2.42
C LYS A 18 -8.28 16.15 -1.23
N PHE A 19 -8.98 15.32 -0.46
CA PHE A 19 -8.35 14.45 0.53
C PHE A 19 -8.56 13.00 0.13
N VAL A 20 -7.44 12.29 0.01
CA VAL A 20 -7.38 10.85 -0.22
C VAL A 20 -6.57 10.25 0.91
N VAL A 21 -7.11 9.26 1.60
CA VAL A 21 -6.42 8.59 2.72
C VAL A 21 -5.90 7.25 2.23
N HIS A 22 -4.58 7.10 2.21
CA HIS A 22 -3.87 5.88 1.86
C HIS A 22 -3.52 5.12 3.13
N GLY A 23 -3.86 3.84 3.20
CA GLY A 23 -3.58 3.01 4.36
C GLY A 23 -3.04 1.64 3.98
N ALA A 24 -2.15 1.10 4.82
CA ALA A 24 -1.75 -0.29 4.75
C ALA A 24 -1.72 -0.92 6.14
N ILE A 25 -2.17 -2.17 6.24
CA ILE A 25 -2.23 -2.93 7.50
C ILE A 25 -1.67 -4.34 7.30
N ASP A 26 -0.87 -4.81 8.26
CA ASP A 26 -0.41 -6.19 8.29
C ASP A 26 -1.57 -7.14 8.66
N GLY A 27 -1.81 -8.15 7.82
CA GLY A 27 -2.95 -9.05 7.94
C GLY A 27 -2.91 -9.96 9.17
N TYR A 28 -1.73 -10.17 9.77
CA TYR A 28 -1.57 -10.98 10.97
C TYR A 28 -1.68 -10.15 12.25
N SER A 29 -0.85 -9.12 12.38
CA SER A 29 -0.72 -8.32 13.60
C SER A 29 -1.75 -7.19 13.71
N ARG A 30 -2.40 -6.81 12.61
CA ARG A 30 -3.25 -5.61 12.51
C ARG A 30 -2.51 -4.30 12.76
N MET A 31 -1.17 -4.31 12.74
CA MET A 31 -0.37 -3.09 12.83
C MET A 31 -0.54 -2.27 11.54
N LEU A 32 -0.62 -0.95 11.67
CA LEU A 32 -0.60 -0.04 10.53
C LEU A 32 0.83 0.08 10.00
N MET A 33 1.03 -0.23 8.73
CA MET A 33 2.31 -0.06 8.05
C MET A 33 2.48 1.39 7.60
N PHE A 34 1.39 2.02 7.16
CA PHE A 34 1.29 3.46 6.99
C PHE A 34 -0.17 3.89 7.01
N LEU A 35 -0.40 5.16 7.34
CA LEU A 35 -1.67 5.86 7.18
C LEU A 35 -1.35 7.33 6.83
N HIS A 36 -1.72 7.77 5.64
CA HIS A 36 -1.33 9.08 5.12
C HIS A 36 -2.44 9.74 4.32
N CYS A 37 -2.70 11.01 4.59
CA CYS A 37 -3.65 11.82 3.82
C CYS A 37 -2.91 12.64 2.77
N SER A 38 -3.22 12.45 1.50
CA SER A 38 -2.67 13.21 0.38
C SER A 38 -3.75 14.02 -0.34
N ASN A 39 -3.32 14.89 -1.24
CA ASN A 39 -4.20 15.68 -2.11
C ASN A 39 -4.38 15.09 -3.53
N ASN A 40 -3.94 13.84 -3.71
CA ASN A 40 -3.94 13.13 -4.98
C ASN A 40 -4.00 11.60 -4.72
N ASN A 41 -4.35 10.84 -5.75
CA ASN A 41 -4.32 9.36 -5.76
C ASN A 41 -3.27 8.83 -6.73
N CYS A 42 -2.14 9.52 -6.88
CA CYS A 42 -1.09 9.11 -7.81
C CYS A 42 -0.39 7.83 -7.32
N ALA A 43 -0.11 6.91 -8.24
CA ALA A 43 0.50 5.63 -7.90
C ALA A 43 1.91 5.77 -7.27
N GLU A 44 2.65 6.80 -7.69
CA GLU A 44 3.94 7.18 -7.13
C GLU A 44 3.83 7.57 -5.65
N THR A 45 2.75 8.25 -5.24
CA THR A 45 2.53 8.57 -3.82
C THR A 45 2.33 7.31 -2.98
N VAL A 46 1.54 6.35 -3.47
CA VAL A 46 1.31 5.09 -2.75
C VAL A 46 2.60 4.25 -2.72
N LYS A 47 3.38 4.23 -3.81
CA LYS A 47 4.69 3.57 -3.89
C LYS A 47 5.69 4.14 -2.88
N ASP A 48 5.77 5.46 -2.74
CA ASP A 48 6.70 6.10 -1.81
C ASP A 48 6.36 5.75 -0.35
N LEU A 49 5.06 5.80 0.01
CA LEU A 49 4.58 5.36 1.31
C LEU A 49 4.91 3.88 1.59
N PHE A 50 4.68 3.02 0.59
CA PHE A 50 5.01 1.60 0.68
C PHE A 50 6.52 1.37 0.85
N THR A 51 7.36 2.08 0.10
CA THR A 51 8.82 1.95 0.15
C THR A 51 9.35 2.34 1.53
N VAL A 52 8.85 3.44 2.10
CA VAL A 52 9.18 3.87 3.46
C VAL A 52 8.76 2.79 4.47
N ALA A 53 7.53 2.29 4.38
CA ALA A 53 7.03 1.26 5.29
C ALA A 53 7.82 -0.05 5.20
N VAL A 54 8.21 -0.49 4.00
CA VAL A 54 9.09 -1.66 3.81
C VAL A 54 10.45 -1.44 4.47
N GLY A 55 11.00 -0.23 4.40
CA GLY A 55 12.24 0.14 5.09
C GLY A 55 12.14 0.05 6.62
N HIS A 56 10.97 0.36 7.19
CA HIS A 56 10.75 0.33 8.64
C HIS A 56 10.33 -1.05 9.19
N PHE A 57 9.45 -1.75 8.48
CA PHE A 57 8.79 -2.96 8.99
C PHE A 57 9.22 -4.24 8.29
N GLY A 58 10.06 -4.13 7.26
CA GLY A 58 10.41 -5.24 6.37
C GLY A 58 9.37 -5.45 5.28
N ARG A 59 9.77 -6.18 4.22
CA ARG A 59 8.95 -6.40 3.03
C ARG A 59 7.92 -7.51 3.25
N PRO A 60 6.63 -7.31 2.91
CA PRO A 60 5.65 -8.39 2.97
C PRO A 60 5.97 -9.52 1.98
N LEU A 61 5.44 -10.71 2.22
CA LEU A 61 5.44 -11.81 1.24
C LEU A 61 4.40 -11.54 0.16
N HIS A 62 3.19 -11.13 0.57
CA HIS A 62 2.09 -10.85 -0.32
C HIS A 62 1.49 -9.47 -0.08
N ILE A 63 0.83 -8.94 -1.10
CA ILE A 63 -0.05 -7.78 -0.96
C ILE A 63 -1.48 -8.13 -1.39
N ARG A 64 -2.45 -7.44 -0.81
CA ARG A 64 -3.83 -7.42 -1.31
C ARG A 64 -4.26 -5.98 -1.44
N THR A 65 -4.59 -5.59 -2.66
CA THR A 65 -5.14 -4.28 -3.01
C THR A 65 -6.38 -4.49 -3.88
N ASP A 66 -7.14 -3.44 -4.13
CA ASP A 66 -8.07 -3.44 -5.24
C ASP A 66 -7.32 -3.32 -6.58
N HIS A 67 -8.05 -3.34 -7.70
CA HIS A 67 -7.49 -3.13 -9.04
C HIS A 67 -7.37 -1.63 -9.40
N GLY A 68 -7.17 -0.76 -8.40
CA GLY A 68 -7.00 0.67 -8.58
C GLY A 68 -5.68 1.03 -9.27
N GLY A 69 -5.73 2.07 -10.13
CA GLY A 69 -4.55 2.55 -10.86
C GLY A 69 -3.46 3.15 -9.95
N ASP A 70 -3.85 3.59 -8.76
CA ASP A 70 -2.98 4.06 -7.67
C ASP A 70 -2.12 2.93 -7.08
N ASN A 71 -2.53 1.67 -7.21
CA ASN A 71 -1.77 0.53 -6.69
C ASN A 71 -0.77 -0.07 -7.70
N VAL A 72 -0.80 0.36 -8.97
CA VAL A 72 -0.04 -0.27 -10.06
C VAL A 72 1.47 -0.31 -9.79
N ARG A 73 2.01 0.74 -9.16
CA ARG A 73 3.43 0.85 -8.85
C ARG A 73 3.90 -0.08 -7.74
N ILE A 74 3.00 -0.43 -6.82
CA ILE A 74 3.28 -1.41 -5.76
C ILE A 74 3.24 -2.82 -6.37
N TRP A 75 2.33 -3.08 -7.30
CA TRP A 75 2.30 -4.36 -8.03
C TRP A 75 3.58 -4.60 -8.82
N GLU A 76 4.03 -3.60 -9.59
CA GLU A 76 5.31 -3.67 -10.31
C GLU A 76 6.49 -3.96 -9.35
N ASP A 77 6.52 -3.29 -8.20
CA ASP A 77 7.56 -3.47 -7.18
C ASP A 77 7.51 -4.89 -6.56
N MET A 78 6.32 -5.39 -6.19
CA MET A 78 6.15 -6.74 -5.65
C MET A 78 6.46 -7.81 -6.70
N GLN A 79 6.06 -7.64 -7.95
CA GLN A 79 6.40 -8.56 -9.03
C GLN A 79 7.91 -8.61 -9.27
N SER A 80 8.59 -7.45 -9.25
CA SER A 80 10.05 -7.39 -9.43
C SER A 80 10.84 -8.02 -8.26
N THR A 81 10.28 -8.02 -7.05
CA THR A 81 10.98 -8.47 -5.83
C THR A 81 10.60 -9.87 -5.37
N ARG A 82 9.37 -10.34 -5.68
CA ARG A 82 8.81 -11.61 -5.19
C ARG A 82 8.27 -12.52 -6.30
N GLY A 83 8.04 -12.00 -7.52
CA GLY A 83 7.50 -12.74 -8.67
C GLY A 83 5.98 -12.59 -8.85
N GLU A 84 5.41 -13.23 -9.89
CA GLU A 84 4.01 -13.04 -10.32
C GLU A 84 2.94 -13.46 -9.29
N SER A 85 3.28 -14.31 -8.32
CA SER A 85 2.33 -14.87 -7.33
C SER A 85 2.23 -14.07 -6.04
N SER A 86 2.71 -12.83 -6.05
CA SER A 86 2.99 -12.02 -4.84
C SER A 86 1.94 -10.95 -4.60
#